data_AF-A0A2D9C3W7-F1
#
_entry.id   AF-A0A2D9C3W7-F1
#
_cell.length_a   1.000
_cell.length_b   1.000
_cell.length_c   1.000
_cell.angle_alpha   90.00
_cell.angle_beta   90.00
_cell.angle_gamma   90.00
#
_symmetry.space_group_name_H-M   'P 1'
#
loop_
_entity.id
_entity.type
_entity.pdbx_description
1 polymer ?
#
loop_
_entity_poly.entity_id
_entity_poly.type
_entity_poly.pdbx_seq_one_letter_code
_entity_poly.pdbx_strand_id
1 'polypeptide(L)'
;MSRNLILPFFAVPPAEYDQQYFANLTRSFAIYMEQQQNPGEERATRLTLTDLQTDDYGLETGALFQQGGFVKVALSNSPHVRGSTGTGGVGTVTVNTT
;
A
#
# COMPACT_ATOMS: atom_id res chain seq x y z
N MET A 1 12.34 -3.14 -0.26
CA MET A 1 13.79 -2.82 -0.30
C MET A 1 14.54 -4.12 -0.47
N SER A 2 15.10 -4.36 -1.65
CA SER A 2 15.71 -5.64 -2.03
C SER A 2 16.89 -6.02 -1.13
N ARG A 3 17.02 -7.31 -0.81
CA ARG A 3 18.09 -7.86 0.04
C ARG A 3 19.44 -7.75 -0.68
N ASN A 4 20.47 -7.29 0.03
CA ASN A 4 21.89 -7.29 -0.38
C ASN A 4 22.35 -6.14 -1.30
N LEU A 5 21.64 -5.02 -1.29
CA LEU A 5 22.05 -3.81 -2.02
C LEU A 5 23.08 -3.03 -1.19
N ILE A 6 24.25 -2.81 -1.77
CA ILE A 6 25.32 -2.01 -1.15
C ILE A 6 24.76 -0.60 -0.95
N LEU A 7 24.72 -0.12 0.30
CA LEU A 7 24.33 1.24 0.61
C LEU A 7 25.33 2.19 -0.08
N PRO A 8 24.89 3.13 -0.93
CA PRO A 8 25.78 4.11 -1.50
C PRO A 8 26.38 4.97 -0.38
N PHE A 9 27.71 5.05 -0.34
CA PHE A 9 28.44 5.88 0.61
C PHE A 9 28.57 7.30 0.06
N PHE A 10 28.22 8.29 0.88
CA PHE A 10 28.45 9.69 0.59
C PHE A 10 29.67 10.16 1.38
N ALA A 11 30.75 10.48 0.67
CA ALA A 11 31.97 11.00 1.29
C ALA A 11 31.77 12.45 1.78
N VAL A 12 32.52 12.83 2.82
CA VAL A 12 32.58 14.22 3.32
C VAL A 12 33.05 15.13 2.20
N PRO A 13 32.36 16.26 1.92
CA PRO A 13 32.73 17.15 0.83
C PRO A 13 34.10 17.80 1.07
N PRO A 14 34.96 17.90 0.04
CA PRO A 14 36.19 18.66 0.13
C PRO A 14 35.90 20.16 0.27
N ALA A 15 36.80 20.90 0.91
CA ALA A 15 36.69 22.36 1.07
C ALA A 15 36.84 23.11 -0.26
N GLU A 16 37.51 22.49 -1.22
CA GLU A 16 37.77 23.00 -2.56
C GLU A 16 37.03 22.14 -3.58
N TYR A 17 36.81 22.71 -4.78
CA TYR A 17 36.15 21.98 -5.85
C TYR A 17 37.02 20.82 -6.35
N ASP A 18 36.49 19.60 -6.28
CA ASP A 18 37.12 18.38 -6.81
C ASP A 18 36.17 17.67 -7.79
N GLN A 19 36.58 17.59 -9.06
CA GLN A 19 35.80 16.91 -10.11
C GLN A 19 35.56 15.43 -9.81
N GLN A 20 36.54 14.74 -9.22
CA GLN A 20 36.43 13.32 -8.90
C GLN A 20 35.40 13.09 -7.79
N TYR A 21 35.36 13.98 -6.80
CA TYR A 21 34.34 13.94 -5.75
C TYR A 21 32.92 14.03 -6.34
N PHE A 22 32.66 15.02 -7.20
CA PHE A 22 31.34 15.19 -7.80
C PHE A 22 30.96 14.07 -8.77
N ALA A 23 31.93 13.49 -9.48
CA ALA A 23 31.70 12.30 -10.31
C ALA A 23 31.27 11.09 -9.46
N ASN A 24 31.93 10.86 -8.33
CA ASN A 24 31.57 9.80 -7.39
C ASN A 24 30.20 10.05 -6.74
N LEU A 25 29.91 11.30 -6.34
CA LEU A 25 28.61 11.70 -5.81
C LEU A 25 27.48 11.39 -6.80
N THR A 26 27.64 11.81 -8.06
CA THR A 26 26.65 11.60 -9.12
C THR A 26 26.42 10.11 -9.38
N ARG A 27 27.49 9.30 -9.36
CA ARG A 27 27.40 7.84 -9.51
C ARG A 27 26.66 7.18 -8.34
N SER A 28 26.96 7.58 -7.10
CA SER A 28 26.24 7.10 -5.91
C SER A 28 24.75 7.47 -5.96
N PHE A 29 24.40 8.66 -6.46
CA PHE A 29 23.00 9.07 -6.66
C PHE A 29 22.29 8.28 -7.76
N ALA A 30 22.94 8.03 -8.89
CA ALA A 30 22.36 7.23 -9.96
C ALA A 30 22.02 5.82 -9.48
N ILE A 31 22.94 5.19 -8.75
CA ILE A 31 22.72 3.88 -8.14
C ILE A 31 21.54 3.95 -7.16
N TYR A 32 21.52 4.93 -6.23
CA TYR A 32 20.39 5.09 -5.31
C TYR A 32 19.03 5.22 -6.02
N MET A 33 18.98 5.99 -7.12
CA MET A 33 17.75 6.18 -7.90
C MET A 33 17.30 4.88 -8.58
N GLU A 34 18.20 4.11 -9.18
CA GLU A 34 17.87 2.80 -9.76
C GLU A 34 17.34 1.81 -8.71
N GLN A 35 17.91 1.85 -7.50
CA GLN A 35 17.45 1.02 -6.38
C GLN A 35 16.06 1.43 -5.88
N GLN A 36 15.73 2.72 -5.95
CA GLN A 36 14.42 3.23 -5.56
C GLN A 36 13.34 2.93 -6.60
N GLN A 37 13.67 2.98 -7.89
CA GLN A 37 12.73 2.69 -8.97
C GLN A 37 12.47 1.18 -9.17
N ASN A 38 13.38 0.32 -8.72
CA ASN A 38 13.21 -1.14 -8.74
C ASN A 38 13.00 -1.69 -7.32
N PRO A 39 11.86 -1.41 -6.66
CA PRO A 39 11.58 -1.98 -5.36
C PRO A 39 11.41 -3.50 -5.50
N GLY A 40 12.50 -4.24 -5.26
CA GLY A 40 12.46 -5.69 -5.11
C GLY A 40 11.70 -6.10 -3.86
N GLU A 41 11.64 -7.42 -3.60
CA GLU A 41 10.88 -8.02 -2.51
C GLU A 41 11.03 -7.28 -1.17
N GLU A 42 9.92 -7.10 -0.48
CA GLU A 42 9.82 -6.39 0.80
C GLU A 42 9.81 -7.41 1.95
N ARG A 43 10.56 -7.13 3.02
CA ARG A 43 10.54 -7.89 4.27
C ARG A 43 10.51 -6.93 5.45
N ALA A 44 9.31 -6.51 5.84
CA ALA A 44 9.11 -5.67 7.01
C ALA A 44 9.02 -6.50 8.30
N THR A 45 9.73 -6.08 9.36
CA THR A 45 9.47 -6.58 10.72
C THR A 45 8.15 -6.04 11.28
N ARG A 46 7.75 -4.85 10.84
CA ARG A 46 6.46 -4.23 11.19
C ARG A 46 5.97 -3.38 10.03
N LEU A 47 4.75 -3.63 9.59
CA LEU A 47 4.05 -2.86 8.56
C LEU A 47 2.74 -2.33 9.15
N THR A 48 2.42 -1.08 8.87
CA THR A 48 1.15 -0.45 9.28
C THR A 48 0.50 0.13 8.02
N LEU A 49 -0.58 -0.50 7.56
CA LEU A 49 -1.39 -0.04 6.44
C LEU A 49 -2.53 0.82 6.99
N THR A 50 -2.49 2.12 6.73
CA THR A 50 -3.53 3.07 7.14
C THR A 50 -4.53 3.25 6.01
N ASP A 51 -5.78 3.57 6.37
CA ASP A 51 -6.83 3.93 5.41
C ASP A 51 -7.15 2.82 4.38
N LEU A 52 -7.05 1.55 4.80
CA LEU A 52 -7.53 0.44 3.98
C LEU A 52 -9.06 0.47 3.91
N GLN A 53 -9.58 0.43 2.69
CA GLN A 53 -11.01 0.30 2.42
C GLN A 53 -11.56 -0.99 3.04
N THR A 54 -12.83 -0.98 3.46
CA THR A 54 -13.49 -2.14 4.10
C THR A 54 -14.07 -3.17 3.11
N ASP A 55 -13.91 -2.91 1.81
CA ASP A 55 -14.43 -3.71 0.71
C ASP A 55 -13.56 -3.55 -0.54
N ASP A 56 -13.83 -4.34 -1.58
CA ASP A 56 -13.09 -4.39 -2.83
C ASP A 56 -13.71 -3.54 -3.96
N TYR A 57 -14.70 -2.70 -3.64
CA TYR A 57 -15.42 -1.93 -4.66
C TYR A 57 -14.54 -0.81 -5.24
N GLY A 58 -14.37 -0.83 -6.56
CA GLY A 58 -13.57 0.19 -7.28
C GLY A 58 -12.07 0.04 -7.12
N LEU A 59 -11.60 -1.05 -6.48
CA LEU A 59 -10.20 -1.38 -6.38
C LEU A 59 -9.73 -2.18 -7.60
N GLU A 60 -8.48 -1.96 -8.01
CA GLU A 60 -7.82 -2.77 -9.03
C GLU A 60 -7.53 -4.19 -8.53
N THR A 61 -7.41 -5.15 -9.45
CA THR A 61 -7.01 -6.52 -9.08
C THR A 61 -5.61 -6.51 -8.50
N GLY A 62 -5.43 -7.07 -7.30
CA GLY A 62 -4.16 -7.06 -6.57
C GLY A 62 -4.05 -5.98 -5.49
N ALA A 63 -4.97 -5.02 -5.44
CA ALA A 63 -5.02 -4.03 -4.36
C ALA A 63 -5.37 -4.68 -3.02
N LEU A 64 -4.85 -4.10 -1.92
CA LEU A 64 -5.15 -4.54 -0.56
C LEU A 64 -6.35 -3.79 0.00
N PHE A 65 -7.21 -4.52 0.71
CA PHE A 65 -8.33 -3.96 1.47
C PHE A 65 -8.49 -4.71 2.79
N GLN A 66 -9.23 -4.13 3.72
CA GLN A 66 -9.56 -4.73 5.00
C GLN A 66 -10.99 -5.28 4.95
N GLN A 67 -11.24 -6.42 5.60
CA GLN A 67 -12.60 -6.87 5.82
C GLN A 67 -12.68 -7.65 7.14
N GLY A 68 -13.52 -7.18 8.07
CA GLY A 68 -13.75 -7.88 9.34
C GLY A 68 -12.47 -8.09 10.18
N GLY A 69 -11.48 -7.20 10.05
CA GLY A 69 -10.20 -7.27 10.76
C GLY A 69 -9.08 -8.01 10.00
N PHE A 70 -9.37 -8.57 8.83
CA PHE A 70 -8.39 -9.26 8.00
C PHE A 70 -7.97 -8.40 6.80
N VAL A 71 -6.69 -8.47 6.43
CA VAL A 71 -6.20 -7.91 5.16
C VAL A 71 -6.46 -8.93 4.06
N LYS A 72 -7.07 -8.47 2.97
CA LYS A 72 -7.41 -9.28 1.79
C LYS A 72 -6.92 -8.59 0.51
N VAL A 73 -6.86 -9.36 -0.57
CA VAL A 73 -6.46 -8.90 -1.91
C VAL A 73 -7.69 -8.89 -2.81
N ALA A 74 -7.90 -7.81 -3.54
CA ALA A 74 -8.97 -7.71 -4.52
C ALA A 74 -8.71 -8.67 -5.69
N LEU A 75 -9.65 -9.58 -5.94
CA LEU A 75 -9.58 -10.55 -7.03
C LEU A 75 -10.74 -10.35 -8.00
N SER A 76 -10.45 -10.52 -9.29
CA SER A 76 -11.51 -10.53 -10.31
C SER A 76 -12.50 -11.67 -10.03
N ASN A 77 -13.80 -11.38 -10.19
CA ASN A 77 -14.92 -12.31 -9.97
C ASN A 77 -15.06 -12.86 -8.53
N SER A 78 -14.43 -12.25 -7.53
CA SER A 78 -14.58 -12.62 -6.12
C SER A 78 -15.00 -11.40 -5.28
N PRO A 79 -16.23 -10.89 -5.45
CA PRO A 79 -16.66 -9.65 -4.82
C PRO A 79 -16.90 -9.82 -3.32
N HIS A 80 -16.55 -8.80 -2.56
CA HIS A 80 -16.84 -8.71 -1.14
C HIS A 80 -17.99 -7.74 -0.91
N VAL A 81 -19.10 -8.27 -0.38
CA VAL A 81 -20.33 -7.50 -0.20
C VAL A 81 -20.10 -6.39 0.84
N ARG A 82 -20.29 -5.13 0.42
CA ARG A 82 -20.25 -3.92 1.30
C ARG A 82 -21.30 -3.95 2.42
N GLY A 83 -22.30 -4.82 2.29
CA GLY A 83 -23.48 -4.86 3.15
C GLY A 83 -24.40 -3.69 2.83
N SER A 84 -25.66 -3.97 2.55
CA SER A 84 -26.69 -2.94 2.47
C SER A 84 -27.66 -3.20 3.61
N THR A 85 -27.68 -2.33 4.61
CA THR A 85 -28.63 -2.40 5.71
C THR A 85 -29.77 -1.44 5.43
N GLY A 86 -30.99 -1.98 5.34
CA GLY A 86 -32.22 -1.19 5.20
C GLY A 86 -33.11 -1.43 6.41
N THR A 87 -33.63 -0.36 7.01
CA THR A 87 -34.67 -0.45 8.03
C THR A 87 -36.03 -0.37 7.32
N GLY A 88 -36.80 -1.46 7.34
CA GLY A 88 -38.17 -1.51 6.81
C GLY A 88 -39.19 -1.46 7.95
N GLY A 89 -40.20 -0.59 7.85
CA GLY A 89 -41.34 -0.58 8.77
C GLY A 89 -42.41 -1.55 8.30
N VAL A 90 -42.81 -2.50 9.16
CA VAL A 90 -44.01 -3.33 8.93
C VAL A 90 -45.22 -2.65 9.57
N GLY A 91 -46.27 -2.40 8.76
CA GLY A 91 -47.49 -1.72 9.19
C GLY A 91 -48.34 -2.53 10.17
N THR A 92 -49.31 -1.87 10.80
CA THR A 92 -50.20 -2.49 11.80
C THR A 92 -51.32 -3.29 11.15
N VAL A 93 -51.50 -4.55 11.55
CA VAL A 93 -52.66 -5.38 11.16
C VAL A 93 -53.75 -5.22 12.21
N THR A 94 -54.93 -4.76 11.80
CA THR A 94 -56.13 -4.75 12.65
C THR A 94 -56.94 -6.00 12.37
N VAL A 95 -57.16 -6.84 13.39
CA VAL A 95 -58.03 -8.02 13.30
C VAL A 95 -59.35 -7.70 13.99
N ASN A 96 -60.43 -7.62 13.21
CA ASN A 96 -61.78 -7.55 13.75
C ASN A 96 -62.35 -8.97 13.82
N THR A 97 -62.69 -9.40 15.03
CA THR A 97 -63.50 -10.59 15.26
C THR A 97 -64.92 -10.12 15.60
N THR A 98 -65.88 -10.44 14.72
CA THR A 98 -67.33 -10.31 14.95
C THR A 98 -67.88 -11.44 15.80
#